data_AF-A0A521XRR6-F1
#
_entry.id   AF-A0A521XRR6-F1
#
_cell.length_a   1.000
_cell.length_b   1.000
_cell.length_c   1.000
_cell.angle_alpha   90.00
_cell.angle_beta   90.00
_cell.angle_gamma   90.00
#
_symmetry.space_group_name_H-M   'P 1'
#
loop_
_entity.id
_entity.type
_entity.pdbx_description
1 polymer ?
#
loop_
_entity_poly.entity_id
_entity_poly.type
_entity_poly.pdbx_seq_one_letter_code
_entity_poly.pdbx_strand_id
1 'polypeptide(L)'
;MSALRAALDEWSGLWTGLGSPPPETLMRPGLSIEEIRARLSESSLAPCDDVVDWFSWHDGSALSTWRLPGSALVGVSLAEALRRRERQWAVSSDLASDGMFDDSGGVESLYRRQWLPLARPVGSGGDLVVVLDRQVAHPAVKRLDWADGYGPVHDIAGSLADVVGHWIRVLRTGLVRFSAETNRWERDTGGLPADLHNSDLIN
;
A
#
# COMPACT_ATOMS: atom_id res chain seq x y z
N MET A 1 18.04 -3.22 -12.32
CA MET A 1 17.24 -2.37 -11.42
C MET A 1 15.85 -2.28 -12.03
N SER A 2 14.81 -2.67 -11.30
CA SER A 2 13.43 -2.66 -11.80
C SER A 2 12.88 -1.24 -11.90
N ALA A 3 11.77 -1.07 -12.64
CA ALA A 3 11.07 0.21 -12.74
C ALA A 3 10.56 0.69 -11.39
N LEU A 4 10.00 -0.22 -10.58
CA LEU A 4 9.54 0.10 -9.24
C LEU A 4 10.69 0.56 -8.34
N ARG A 5 11.84 -0.14 -8.36
CA ARG A 5 12.98 0.24 -7.55
C ARG A 5 13.47 1.64 -7.89
N ALA A 6 13.60 1.96 -9.18
CA ALA A 6 13.97 3.30 -9.62
C ALA A 6 12.97 4.36 -9.14
N ALA A 7 11.66 4.08 -9.19
CA ALA A 7 10.63 4.98 -8.69
C ALA A 7 10.70 5.16 -7.16
N LEU A 8 10.95 4.10 -6.38
CA LEU A 8 11.11 4.19 -4.93
C LEU A 8 12.34 5.00 -4.51
N ASP A 9 13.46 4.80 -5.19
CA ASP A 9 14.70 5.55 -4.95
C ASP A 9 14.51 7.04 -5.31
N GLU A 10 13.86 7.35 -6.44
CA GLU A 10 13.50 8.74 -6.81
C GLU A 10 12.55 9.37 -5.79
N TRP A 11 11.49 8.66 -5.42
CA TRP A 11 10.47 9.14 -4.48
C TRP A 11 11.07 9.46 -3.11
N SER A 12 11.84 8.53 -2.52
CA SER A 12 12.49 8.74 -1.23
C SER A 12 13.57 9.81 -1.27
N GLY A 13 14.25 9.99 -2.41
CA GLY A 13 15.21 11.07 -2.63
C GLY A 13 14.59 12.48 -2.55
N LEU A 14 13.27 12.61 -2.75
CA LEU A 14 12.58 13.90 -2.64
C LEU A 14 12.28 14.31 -1.18
N TRP A 15 12.25 13.37 -0.24
CA TRP A 15 11.64 13.60 1.08
C TRP A 15 12.40 14.65 1.91
N THR A 16 13.74 14.56 1.92
CA THR A 16 14.60 15.48 2.68
C THR A 16 14.50 16.91 2.14
N GLY A 17 14.38 17.08 0.81
CA GLY A 17 14.11 18.37 0.17
C GLY A 17 12.77 18.99 0.54
N LEU A 18 11.83 18.19 1.06
CA LEU A 18 10.52 18.62 1.56
C LEU A 18 10.50 18.78 3.09
N GLY A 19 11.67 18.80 3.73
CA GLY A 19 11.84 19.08 5.16
C GLY A 19 11.75 17.85 6.07
N SER A 20 11.70 16.64 5.52
CA SER A 20 11.63 15.43 6.33
C SER A 20 12.99 15.05 6.92
N PRO A 21 13.01 14.31 8.05
CA PRO A 21 14.18 13.51 8.42
C PRO A 21 14.60 12.57 7.28
N PRO A 22 15.83 12.04 7.32
CA PRO A 22 16.27 11.02 6.37
C PRO A 22 15.30 9.83 6.31
N PRO A 23 15.07 9.21 5.14
CA PRO A 23 14.12 8.12 4.97
C PRO A 23 14.29 6.96 5.96
N GLU A 24 15.53 6.67 6.36
CA GLU A 24 15.87 5.59 7.31
C GLU A 24 15.37 5.87 8.74
N THR A 25 15.05 7.13 9.02
CA THR A 25 14.35 7.50 10.26
C THR A 25 12.87 7.16 10.14
N LEU A 26 12.24 7.50 9.00
CA LEU A 26 10.79 7.40 8.82
C LEU A 26 10.30 5.97 8.52
N MET A 27 11.18 5.14 7.97
CA MET A 27 10.87 3.82 7.46
C MET A 27 11.67 2.74 8.17
N ARG A 28 11.12 1.53 8.25
CA ARG A 28 11.85 0.38 8.79
C ARG A 28 12.88 -0.08 7.77
N PRO A 29 14.04 -0.62 8.21
CA PRO A 29 15.00 -1.25 7.30
C PRO A 29 14.31 -2.29 6.41
N GLY A 30 14.71 -2.38 5.15
CA GLY A 30 14.21 -3.39 4.23
C GLY A 30 14.64 -4.80 4.63
N LEU A 31 13.88 -5.79 4.15
CA LEU A 31 14.15 -7.22 4.35
C LEU A 31 15.04 -7.79 3.24
N SER A 32 15.68 -8.93 3.51
CA SER A 32 16.40 -9.67 2.47
C SER A 32 15.43 -10.27 1.45
N ILE A 33 15.89 -10.42 0.20
CA ILE A 33 15.09 -11.02 -0.88
C ILE A 33 14.66 -12.45 -0.52
N GLU A 34 15.60 -13.21 0.06
CA GLU A 34 15.38 -14.59 0.48
C GLU A 34 14.31 -14.68 1.56
N GLU A 35 14.37 -13.80 2.57
CA GLU A 35 13.36 -13.74 3.64
C GLU A 35 11.98 -13.41 3.07
N ILE A 36 11.86 -12.40 2.20
CA ILE A 36 10.58 -12.00 1.61
C ILE A 36 9.97 -13.17 0.84
N ARG A 37 10.75 -13.80 -0.05
CA ARG A 37 10.29 -14.91 -0.89
C ARG A 37 9.89 -16.13 -0.05
N ALA A 38 10.66 -16.45 0.99
CA ALA A 38 10.34 -17.55 1.90
C ALA A 38 9.01 -17.30 2.61
N ARG A 39 8.83 -16.12 3.22
CA ARG A 39 7.62 -15.79 4.00
C ARG A 39 6.35 -15.72 3.15
N LEU A 40 6.46 -15.21 1.91
CA LEU A 40 5.34 -15.22 0.96
C LEU A 40 4.95 -16.67 0.61
N SER A 41 5.93 -17.50 0.30
CA SER A 41 5.72 -18.90 -0.09
C SER A 41 5.14 -19.73 1.06
N GLU A 42 5.66 -19.57 2.28
CA GLU A 42 5.11 -20.18 3.52
C GLU A 42 3.65 -19.79 3.76
N SER A 43 3.26 -18.58 3.34
CA SER A 43 1.89 -18.06 3.46
C SER A 43 1.01 -18.40 2.24
N SER A 44 1.48 -19.29 1.37
CA SER A 44 0.79 -19.69 0.13
C SER A 44 0.50 -18.53 -0.84
N LEU A 45 1.40 -17.55 -0.90
CA LEU A 45 1.37 -16.44 -1.87
C LEU A 45 2.47 -16.64 -2.90
N ALA A 46 2.16 -16.37 -4.17
CA ALA A 46 3.16 -16.40 -5.23
C ALA A 46 4.11 -15.19 -5.07
N PRO A 47 5.43 -15.39 -4.90
CA PRO A 47 6.37 -14.27 -4.86
C PRO A 47 6.38 -13.50 -6.19
N CYS A 48 6.49 -12.18 -6.09
CA CYS A 48 6.50 -11.27 -7.23
C CYS A 48 7.63 -10.24 -7.04
N ASP A 49 8.32 -9.88 -8.12
CA ASP A 49 9.48 -8.99 -8.06
C ASP A 49 9.13 -7.60 -7.54
N ASP A 50 7.99 -7.02 -7.94
CA ASP A 50 7.56 -5.72 -7.41
C ASP A 50 7.33 -5.76 -5.88
N VAL A 51 6.83 -6.87 -5.35
CA VAL A 51 6.62 -7.03 -3.89
C VAL A 51 7.95 -7.22 -3.16
N VAL A 52 8.88 -7.95 -3.77
CA VAL A 52 10.25 -8.10 -3.27
C VAL A 52 10.94 -6.73 -3.25
N ASP A 53 10.82 -5.94 -4.31
CA ASP A 53 11.39 -4.59 -4.38
C ASP A 53 10.79 -3.65 -3.33
N TRP A 54 9.47 -3.72 -3.11
CA TRP A 54 8.78 -2.93 -2.08
C TRP A 54 9.33 -3.22 -0.67
N PHE A 55 9.36 -4.49 -0.26
CA PHE A 55 9.78 -4.86 1.10
C PHE A 55 11.30 -4.88 1.29
N SER A 56 12.10 -5.00 0.22
CA SER A 56 13.56 -4.85 0.28
C SER A 56 14.00 -3.38 0.29
N TRP A 57 13.16 -2.47 -0.21
CA TRP A 57 13.36 -1.03 -0.02
C TRP A 57 13.13 -0.66 1.45
N HIS A 58 11.93 -0.92 1.99
CA HIS A 58 11.63 -0.73 3.41
C HIS A 58 10.51 -1.68 3.89
N ASP A 59 10.61 -2.19 5.11
CA ASP A 59 9.58 -3.03 5.75
C ASP A 59 8.44 -2.21 6.36
N GLY A 60 7.91 -1.24 5.60
CA GLY A 60 6.85 -0.34 6.04
C GLY A 60 7.32 0.84 6.92
N SER A 61 6.36 1.63 7.41
CA SER A 61 6.66 2.82 8.20
C SER A 61 7.21 2.47 9.59
N ALA A 62 8.16 3.25 10.09
CA ALA A 62 8.71 3.03 11.43
C ALA A 62 7.65 3.29 12.52
N LEU A 63 6.82 4.32 12.35
CA LEU A 63 5.68 4.63 13.20
C LEU A 63 4.35 4.49 12.44
N SER A 64 3.31 4.06 13.16
CA SER A 64 1.96 3.89 12.60
C SER A 64 1.28 5.20 12.17
N THR A 65 1.84 6.35 12.57
CA THR A 65 1.38 7.69 12.22
C THR A 65 2.16 8.30 11.05
N TRP A 66 3.28 7.69 10.66
CA TRP A 66 4.13 8.20 9.60
C TRP A 66 3.65 7.73 8.23
N ARG A 67 2.96 8.65 7.58
CA ARG A 67 2.41 8.44 6.24
C ARG A 67 3.51 8.43 5.19
N LEU A 68 3.29 7.62 4.15
CA LEU A 68 4.00 7.59 2.90
C LEU A 68 3.68 8.87 2.11
N PRO A 69 4.63 9.80 1.94
CA PRO A 69 4.35 11.13 1.40
C PRO A 69 3.79 11.10 -0.03
N GLY A 70 2.72 11.86 -0.28
CA GLY A 70 2.00 11.85 -1.56
C GLY A 70 0.86 10.84 -1.63
N SER A 71 0.79 9.92 -0.66
CA SER A 71 -0.36 9.08 -0.36
C SER A 71 -0.86 9.42 1.05
N ALA A 72 -2.13 9.29 1.39
CA ALA A 72 -2.56 9.42 2.80
C ALA A 72 -2.33 8.12 3.60
N LEU A 73 -1.50 7.21 3.08
CA LEU A 73 -1.32 5.85 3.58
C LEU A 73 -0.11 5.72 4.48
N VAL A 74 -0.06 4.66 5.25
CA VAL A 74 1.06 4.24 6.10
C VAL A 74 1.54 2.89 5.60
N GLY A 75 2.85 2.76 5.38
CA GLY A 75 3.45 1.50 4.93
C GLY A 75 3.25 0.41 5.98
N VAL A 76 2.81 -0.76 5.54
CA VAL A 76 2.61 -1.92 6.39
C VAL A 76 3.83 -2.82 6.26
N SER A 77 4.33 -3.37 7.37
CA SER A 77 5.41 -4.36 7.30
C SER A 77 4.92 -5.68 6.72
N LEU A 78 5.80 -6.49 6.14
CA LEU A 78 5.43 -7.81 5.58
C LEU A 78 4.78 -8.69 6.65
N ALA A 79 5.33 -8.67 7.88
CA ALA A 79 4.75 -9.41 8.99
C ALA A 79 3.33 -8.96 9.33
N GLU A 80 3.06 -7.66 9.30
CA GLU A 80 1.73 -7.11 9.57
C GLU A 80 0.78 -7.36 8.38
N ALA A 81 1.26 -7.24 7.14
CA ALA A 81 0.50 -7.54 5.94
C ALA A 81 -0.04 -8.97 5.95
N LEU A 82 0.82 -9.95 6.27
CA LEU A 82 0.45 -11.36 6.39
C LEU A 82 -0.55 -11.60 7.54
N ARG A 83 -0.33 -10.98 8.71
CA ARG A 83 -1.29 -11.08 9.84
C ARG A 83 -2.65 -10.49 9.50
N ARG A 84 -2.67 -9.32 8.84
CA ARG A 84 -3.91 -8.64 8.41
C ARG A 84 -4.68 -9.49 7.42
N ARG A 85 -3.99 -10.07 6.45
CA ARG A 85 -4.56 -10.98 5.48
C ARG A 85 -5.26 -12.17 6.15
N GLU A 86 -4.62 -12.83 7.11
CA GLU A 86 -5.23 -13.93 7.84
C GLU A 86 -6.45 -13.48 8.67
N ARG A 87 -6.34 -12.35 9.36
CA ARG A 87 -7.46 -11.78 10.14
C ARG A 87 -8.64 -11.44 9.25
N GLN A 88 -8.38 -10.78 8.12
CA GLN A 88 -9.44 -10.37 7.20
C GLN A 88 -10.11 -11.59 6.58
N TRP A 89 -9.34 -12.62 6.22
CA TRP A 89 -9.90 -13.86 5.74
C TRP A 89 -10.78 -14.54 6.79
N ALA A 90 -10.34 -14.60 8.05
CA ALA A 90 -11.14 -15.17 9.14
C ALA A 90 -12.47 -14.44 9.30
N VAL A 91 -12.44 -13.10 9.39
CA VAL A 91 -13.66 -12.27 9.48
C VAL A 91 -14.58 -12.50 8.28
N SER A 92 -14.04 -12.48 7.06
CA SER A 92 -14.83 -12.71 5.84
C SER A 92 -15.41 -14.12 5.79
N SER A 93 -14.70 -15.12 6.32
CA SER A 93 -15.18 -16.52 6.41
C SER A 93 -16.32 -16.65 7.40
N ASP A 94 -16.19 -16.04 8.57
CA ASP A 94 -17.20 -16.04 9.62
C ASP A 94 -18.48 -15.35 9.12
N LEU A 95 -18.35 -14.15 8.53
CA LEU A 95 -19.50 -13.41 7.97
C LEU A 95 -20.22 -14.18 6.86
N ALA A 96 -19.49 -14.86 5.98
CA ALA A 96 -20.11 -15.69 4.95
C ALA A 96 -20.80 -16.92 5.55
N SER A 97 -20.25 -17.52 6.61
CA SER A 97 -20.89 -18.65 7.29
C SER A 97 -22.19 -18.28 7.98
N ASP A 98 -22.35 -17.02 8.36
CA ASP A 98 -23.60 -16.44 8.89
C ASP A 98 -24.63 -16.12 7.79
N GLY A 99 -24.36 -16.49 6.53
CA GLY A 99 -25.23 -16.23 5.37
C GLY A 99 -25.20 -14.79 4.89
N MET A 100 -24.31 -13.96 5.44
CA MET A 100 -24.06 -12.63 4.90
C MET A 100 -23.37 -12.83 3.53
N PHE A 101 -23.93 -12.25 2.46
CA PHE A 101 -23.36 -12.26 1.09
C PHE A 101 -23.50 -13.54 0.26
N ASP A 102 -24.42 -14.45 0.62
CA ASP A 102 -24.76 -15.63 -0.21
C ASP A 102 -25.13 -15.25 -1.66
N ASP A 103 -25.83 -14.13 -1.84
CA ASP A 103 -26.23 -13.60 -3.15
C ASP A 103 -25.10 -12.87 -3.90
N SER A 104 -23.93 -12.64 -3.27
CA SER A 104 -22.84 -11.82 -3.80
C SER A 104 -21.56 -12.60 -4.16
N GLY A 105 -21.58 -13.92 -4.08
CA GLY A 105 -20.44 -14.78 -4.43
C GLY A 105 -19.61 -15.29 -3.24
N GLY A 106 -20.15 -15.24 -2.02
CA GLY A 106 -19.54 -15.83 -0.82
C GLY A 106 -18.28 -15.10 -0.31
N VAL A 107 -17.44 -15.78 0.48
CA VAL A 107 -16.25 -15.18 1.13
C VAL A 107 -15.37 -14.37 0.18
N GLU A 108 -15.20 -14.86 -1.06
CA GLU A 108 -14.32 -14.24 -2.07
C GLU A 108 -14.85 -12.91 -2.63
N SER A 109 -16.12 -12.58 -2.37
CA SER A 109 -16.69 -11.26 -2.66
C SER A 109 -16.26 -10.21 -1.63
N LEU A 110 -15.87 -10.64 -0.42
CA LEU A 110 -15.42 -9.76 0.67
C LEU A 110 -13.91 -9.62 0.69
N TYR A 111 -13.19 -10.73 0.60
CA TYR A 111 -11.74 -10.73 0.66
C TYR A 111 -11.17 -11.97 -0.01
N ARG A 112 -10.02 -11.82 -0.68
CA ARG A 112 -9.32 -12.94 -1.29
C ARG A 112 -8.01 -13.21 -0.57
N ARG A 113 -7.73 -14.49 -0.31
CA ARG A 113 -6.44 -14.94 0.27
C ARG A 113 -5.24 -14.56 -0.58
N GLN A 114 -5.40 -14.12 -1.81
CA GLN A 114 -4.30 -13.71 -2.67
C GLN A 114 -3.98 -12.23 -2.54
N TRP A 115 -4.75 -11.46 -1.76
CA TRP A 115 -4.52 -10.03 -1.57
C TRP A 115 -3.54 -9.79 -0.42
N LEU A 116 -2.45 -9.09 -0.72
CA LEU A 116 -1.45 -8.70 0.27
C LEU A 116 -1.49 -7.18 0.47
N PRO A 117 -1.81 -6.69 1.68
CA PRO A 117 -1.73 -5.26 2.00
C PRO A 117 -0.30 -4.73 1.96
N LEU A 118 -0.09 -3.60 1.28
CA LEU A 118 1.19 -2.89 1.26
C LEU A 118 1.16 -1.59 2.08
N ALA A 119 0.02 -0.90 2.04
CA ALA A 119 -0.18 0.36 2.74
C ALA A 119 -1.63 0.47 3.23
N ARG A 120 -1.84 1.15 4.37
CA ARG A 120 -3.15 1.32 4.98
C ARG A 120 -3.47 2.80 5.23
N PRO A 121 -4.74 3.22 5.20
CA PRO A 121 -5.08 4.58 5.57
C PRO A 121 -4.93 4.78 7.09
N VAL A 122 -4.71 6.04 7.49
CA VAL A 122 -4.76 6.44 8.92
C VAL A 122 -6.21 6.65 9.40
N GLY A 123 -7.13 6.91 8.47
CA GLY A 123 -8.56 7.15 8.73
C GLY A 123 -9.45 6.19 7.95
N SER A 124 -10.51 6.73 7.35
CA SER A 124 -11.40 6.01 6.45
C SER A 124 -10.71 5.65 5.13
N GLY A 125 -11.30 4.68 4.42
CA GLY A 125 -10.71 4.03 3.24
C GLY A 125 -10.17 2.64 3.61
N GLY A 126 -9.91 1.78 2.63
CA GLY A 126 -9.30 0.48 2.86
C GLY A 126 -7.85 0.42 2.41
N ASP A 127 -7.26 -0.77 2.50
CA ASP A 127 -5.84 -0.96 2.24
C ASP A 127 -5.52 -0.84 0.74
N LEU A 128 -4.31 -0.37 0.43
CA LEU A 128 -3.69 -0.61 -0.87
C LEU A 128 -3.15 -2.04 -0.86
N VAL A 129 -3.66 -2.88 -1.75
CA VAL A 129 -3.30 -4.30 -1.81
C VAL A 129 -2.79 -4.69 -3.20
N VAL A 130 -2.01 -5.76 -3.25
CA VAL A 130 -1.60 -6.40 -4.50
C VAL A 130 -2.12 -7.84 -4.57
N VAL A 131 -2.38 -8.32 -5.77
CA VAL A 131 -2.86 -9.68 -6.03
C VAL A 131 -1.69 -10.62 -6.35
N LEU A 132 -1.51 -11.65 -5.54
CA LEU A 132 -0.41 -12.63 -5.61
C LEU A 132 -0.95 -14.06 -5.78
N ASP A 133 -1.79 -14.26 -6.79
CA ASP A 133 -2.44 -15.54 -7.11
C ASP A 133 -1.58 -16.48 -7.96
N ARG A 134 -0.69 -15.90 -8.77
CA ARG A 134 0.24 -16.61 -9.65
C ARG A 134 1.51 -15.80 -9.81
N GLN A 135 2.57 -16.45 -10.29
CA GLN A 135 3.83 -15.78 -10.55
C GLN A 135 3.67 -14.81 -11.73
N VAL A 136 3.79 -13.52 -11.46
CA VAL A 136 3.72 -12.43 -12.44
C VAL A 136 4.85 -11.44 -12.18
N ALA A 137 5.27 -10.72 -13.23
CA ALA A 137 6.25 -9.65 -13.09
C ALA A 137 5.64 -8.44 -12.35
N HIS A 138 4.40 -8.08 -12.72
CA HIS A 138 3.66 -6.95 -12.13
C HIS A 138 2.31 -7.45 -11.62
N PRO A 139 2.06 -7.38 -10.30
CA PRO A 139 0.79 -7.81 -9.73
C PRO A 139 -0.26 -6.73 -9.96
N ALA A 140 -1.53 -7.14 -10.06
CA ALA A 140 -2.64 -6.18 -10.07
C ALA A 140 -2.67 -5.42 -8.74
N VAL A 141 -2.85 -4.11 -8.80
CA VAL A 141 -2.95 -3.23 -7.64
C VAL A 141 -4.41 -2.87 -7.42
N LYS A 142 -4.85 -2.91 -6.17
CA LYS A 142 -6.23 -2.66 -5.78
C LYS A 142 -6.31 -1.75 -4.57
N ARG A 143 -7.37 -0.97 -4.50
CA ARG A 143 -7.79 -0.23 -3.31
C ARG A 143 -8.96 -0.96 -2.70
N LEU A 144 -8.83 -1.42 -1.46
CA LEU A 144 -10.01 -1.87 -0.73
C LEU A 144 -10.78 -0.64 -0.26
N ASP A 145 -12.10 -0.65 -0.36
CA ASP A 145 -12.97 0.35 0.22
C ASP A 145 -14.04 -0.36 1.06
N TRP A 146 -13.93 -0.21 2.37
CA TRP A 146 -14.84 -0.87 3.31
C TRP A 146 -16.08 -0.02 3.65
N ALA A 147 -16.26 1.14 3.00
CA ALA A 147 -17.32 2.09 3.35
C ALA A 147 -18.74 1.50 3.19
N ASP A 148 -18.99 0.70 2.15
CA ASP A 148 -20.37 0.32 1.77
C ASP A 148 -20.65 -1.19 1.78
N GLY A 149 -19.71 -2.03 2.23
CA GLY A 149 -19.93 -3.46 2.51
C GLY A 149 -20.29 -4.38 1.33
N TYR A 150 -20.58 -3.86 0.14
CA TYR A 150 -21.12 -4.64 -0.99
C TYR A 150 -20.37 -4.50 -2.33
N GLY A 151 -19.29 -3.71 -2.40
CA GLY A 151 -18.46 -3.61 -3.60
C GLY A 151 -17.06 -3.03 -3.31
N PRO A 152 -16.24 -3.71 -2.51
CA PRO A 152 -15.26 -3.03 -1.67
C PRO A 152 -13.86 -2.94 -2.29
N VAL A 153 -13.74 -2.92 -3.62
CA VAL A 153 -12.45 -3.09 -4.31
C VAL A 153 -12.40 -2.32 -5.62
N HIS A 154 -11.54 -1.31 -5.68
CA HIS A 154 -11.25 -0.57 -6.90
C HIS A 154 -9.97 -1.12 -7.54
N ASP A 155 -10.04 -1.46 -8.82
CA ASP A 155 -8.84 -1.74 -9.61
C ASP A 155 -8.09 -0.44 -9.86
N ILE A 156 -6.82 -0.40 -9.47
CA ILE A 156 -5.92 0.70 -9.79
C ILE A 156 -5.26 0.37 -11.12
N ALA A 157 -5.47 1.23 -12.11
CA ALA A 157 -4.83 1.08 -13.41
C ALA A 157 -3.31 1.26 -13.30
N GLY A 158 -2.56 0.32 -13.88
CA GLY A 158 -1.10 0.35 -13.92
C GLY A 158 -0.43 -0.59 -12.91
N SER A 159 0.87 -0.43 -12.79
CA SER A 159 1.77 -1.16 -11.89
C SER A 159 1.99 -0.43 -10.58
N LEU A 160 2.67 -1.06 -9.62
CA LEU A 160 3.14 -0.36 -8.41
C LEU A 160 4.10 0.79 -8.75
N ALA A 161 4.89 0.67 -9.83
CA ALA A 161 5.75 1.74 -10.28
C ALA A 161 4.94 2.97 -10.72
N ASP A 162 3.77 2.77 -11.36
CA ASP A 162 2.87 3.86 -11.76
C ASP A 162 2.22 4.54 -10.55
N VAL A 163 1.89 3.76 -9.52
CA VAL A 163 1.38 4.29 -8.23
C VAL A 163 2.43 5.18 -7.56
N VAL A 164 3.66 4.69 -7.41
CA VAL A 164 4.76 5.50 -6.85
C VAL A 164 5.05 6.70 -7.75
N GLY A 165 4.99 6.54 -9.07
CA GLY A 165 5.11 7.62 -10.05
C GLY A 165 4.04 8.70 -9.88
N HIS A 166 2.81 8.32 -9.52
CA HIS A 166 1.77 9.28 -9.15
C HIS A 166 2.14 10.04 -7.87
N TRP A 167 2.61 9.36 -6.81
CA TRP A 167 3.04 10.02 -5.58
C TRP A 167 4.22 10.98 -5.80
N ILE A 168 5.18 10.63 -6.66
CA ILE A 168 6.26 11.51 -7.09
C ILE A 168 5.71 12.80 -7.72
N ARG A 169 4.74 12.68 -8.64
CA ARG A 169 4.10 13.85 -9.26
C ARG A 169 3.39 14.73 -8.23
N VAL A 170 2.71 14.12 -7.26
CA VAL A 170 2.11 14.85 -6.12
C VAL A 170 3.17 15.59 -5.32
N LEU A 171 4.29 14.96 -4.97
CA LEU A 171 5.38 15.62 -4.22
C LEU A 171 6.02 16.78 -4.97
N ARG A 172 6.18 16.65 -6.30
CA ARG A 172 6.75 17.69 -7.17
C ARG A 172 5.92 18.98 -7.23
N THR A 173 4.65 18.94 -6.83
CA THR A 173 3.83 20.16 -6.72
C THR A 173 4.30 21.08 -5.59
N GLY A 174 5.05 20.56 -4.60
CA GLY A 174 5.48 21.31 -3.42
C GLY A 174 4.37 21.56 -2.39
N LEU A 175 3.16 21.02 -2.61
CA LEU A 175 1.98 21.11 -1.74
C LEU A 175 1.96 20.08 -0.62
N VAL A 176 2.90 19.13 -0.64
CA VAL A 176 3.15 18.17 0.44
C VAL A 176 4.49 18.51 1.08
N ARG A 177 4.49 18.78 2.38
CA ARG A 177 5.70 19.15 3.13
C ARG A 177 5.72 18.48 4.49
N PHE A 178 6.91 18.20 5.00
CA PHE A 178 7.04 17.68 6.35
C PHE A 178 7.09 18.84 7.36
N SER A 179 6.23 18.77 8.36
CA SER A 179 6.20 19.71 9.48
C SER A 179 6.98 19.12 10.65
N ALA A 180 8.15 19.70 10.94
CA ALA A 180 8.97 19.27 12.08
C ALA A 180 8.28 19.54 13.43
N GLU A 181 7.44 20.58 13.51
CA GLU A 181 6.68 20.93 14.71
C GLU A 181 5.67 19.83 15.07
N THR A 182 4.95 19.33 14.07
CA THR A 182 3.89 18.32 14.27
C THR A 182 4.34 16.91 13.93
N ASN A 183 5.60 16.74 13.51
CA ASN A 183 6.25 15.50 13.12
C ASN A 183 5.43 14.65 12.12
N ARG A 184 4.84 15.32 11.13
CA ARG A 184 3.94 14.71 10.13
C ARG A 184 4.05 15.39 8.77
N TRP A 185 3.63 14.66 7.74
CA TRP A 185 3.38 15.24 6.42
C TRP A 185 2.10 16.07 6.44
N GLU A 186 2.24 17.35 6.10
CA GLU A 186 1.14 18.27 5.84
C GLU A 186 0.90 18.35 4.34
N ARG A 187 -0.37 18.49 3.97
CA ARG A 187 -0.80 18.50 2.58
C ARG A 187 -1.90 19.52 2.38
N ASP A 188 -1.74 20.35 1.36
CA ASP A 188 -2.82 21.12 0.79
C ASP A 188 -3.47 20.33 -0.35
N THR A 189 -4.61 19.70 -0.06
CA THR A 189 -5.37 18.92 -1.05
C THR A 189 -6.13 19.80 -2.04
N GLY A 190 -6.45 21.04 -1.68
CA GLY A 190 -7.24 21.95 -2.51
C GLY A 190 -6.44 22.56 -3.66
N GLY A 191 -5.12 22.61 -3.54
CA GLY A 191 -4.22 23.16 -4.56
C GLY A 191 -3.75 22.18 -5.63
N LEU A 192 -4.14 20.90 -5.58
CA LEU A 192 -3.63 19.90 -6.52
C LEU A 192 -4.19 20.10 -7.94
N PRO A 193 -3.38 19.87 -8.99
CA PRO A 193 -3.86 19.77 -10.36
C PRO A 193 -4.93 18.68 -10.51
N ALA A 194 -5.93 18.92 -11.36
CA ALA A 194 -7.08 18.03 -11.60
C ALA A 194 -6.66 16.58 -11.92
N ASP A 195 -5.59 16.39 -12.71
CA ASP A 195 -5.08 15.07 -13.10
C ASP A 195 -4.38 14.30 -11.97
N LEU A 196 -4.11 14.96 -10.84
CA LEU A 196 -3.55 14.37 -9.63
C LEU A 196 -4.61 14.10 -8.56
N HIS A 197 -5.88 14.44 -8.80
CA HIS A 197 -6.99 14.05 -7.94
C HIS A 197 -7.43 12.61 -8.23
N ASN A 198 -6.63 11.64 -7.80
CA ASN A 198 -7.03 10.23 -7.74
C ASN A 198 -7.25 9.82 -6.28
N SER A 199 -8.52 9.67 -5.87
CA SER A 199 -8.90 9.31 -4.50
C SER A 199 -8.27 8.00 -4.03
N ASP A 200 -8.10 7.02 -4.91
CA ASP A 200 -7.59 5.70 -4.56
C ASP A 200 -6.09 5.71 -4.25
N LEU A 201 -5.37 6.73 -4.74
CA LEU A 201 -3.92 6.86 -4.58
C LEU A 201 -3.52 7.89 -3.53
N ILE A 202 -4.41 8.85 -3.24
CA ILE A 202 -4.07 10.00 -2.41
C ILE A 202 -4.85 10.08 -1.09
N ASN A 203 -5.96 9.34 -0.92
CA ASN A 203 -6.78 9.35 0.30
C ASN A 203 -6.66 8.04 1.09
#